data_AF-R6VWR5-F1
#
_entry.id   AF-R6VWR5-F1
#
_cell.length_a   1.000
_cell.length_b   1.000
_cell.length_c   1.000
_cell.angle_alpha   90.00
_cell.angle_beta   90.00
_cell.angle_gamma   90.00
#
_symmetry.space_group_name_H-M   'P 1'
#
loop_
_entity.id
_entity.type
_entity.pdbx_description
1 polymer ?
#
loop_
_entity_poly.entity_id
_entity_poly.type
_entity_poly.pdbx_seq_one_letter_code
_entity_poly.pdbx_strand_id
1 'polypeptide(L)' 'MTDTSVTMAAKCLLRNDKPIVIALATNDALGATFENIAALRNRKCFTFVPMSPDDPEKKPNSMICDFTSVKETADTVFA' A
#
# COMPACT_ATOMS: atom_id res chain seq x y z
N MET A 1 -6.84 9.59 -9.29
CA MET A 1 -6.14 10.78 -9.82
C MET A 1 -4.76 10.34 -10.31
N THR A 2 -4.17 11.03 -11.30
CA THR A 2 -2.85 10.66 -11.88
C THR A 2 -2.00 11.90 -12.09
N ASP A 3 -1.92 12.71 -11.04
CA ASP A 3 -1.39 14.08 -11.13
C ASP A 3 0.11 14.13 -10.79
N THR A 4 0.68 12.98 -10.43
CA THR A 4 2.10 12.79 -10.13
C THR A 4 2.69 11.69 -11.01
N SER A 5 4.00 11.75 -11.23
CA SER A 5 4.74 10.70 -11.97
C SER A 5 4.51 9.30 -11.38
N VAL A 6 4.46 9.20 -10.06
CA VAL A 6 4.22 7.94 -9.33
C VAL A 6 2.81 7.40 -9.60
N THR A 7 1.78 8.25 -9.53
CA THR A 7 0.39 7.83 -9.76
C THR A 7 0.12 7.50 -11.23
N MET A 8 0.81 8.18 -12.17
CA MET A 8 0.79 7.82 -13.58
C MET A 8 1.48 6.48 -13.84
N ALA A 9 2.65 6.22 -13.24
CA ALA A 9 3.34 4.95 -13.36
C ALA A 9 2.49 3.79 -12.84
N ALA A 10 1.87 3.95 -11.67
CA ALA A 10 0.93 2.96 -11.12
C ALA A 10 -0.23 2.69 -12.09
N LYS A 11 -0.84 3.72 -12.68
CA LYS A 11 -1.91 3.54 -13.69
C LYS A 11 -1.42 2.80 -14.93
N CYS A 12 -0.20 3.08 -15.42
CA CYS A 12 0.39 2.38 -16.55
C CYS A 12 0.64 0.89 -16.25
N LEU A 13 1.05 0.56 -15.03
CA LEU A 13 1.21 -0.84 -14.59
C LEU A 13 -0.14 -1.55 -14.53
N LEU A 14 -1.16 -0.91 -13.95
CA LEU A 14 -2.53 -1.45 -13.92
C LEU A 14 -3.10 -1.70 -15.31
N ARG A 15 -2.80 -0.84 -16.30
CA ARG A 15 -3.24 -1.03 -17.69
C ARG A 15 -2.65 -2.30 -18.32
N ASN A 16 -1.51 -2.76 -17.84
CA ASN A 16 -0.82 -3.94 -18.35
C ASN A 16 -0.98 -5.16 -17.41
N ASP A 17 -1.95 -5.12 -16.50
CA ASP A 17 -2.17 -6.15 -15.46
C ASP A 17 -0.92 -6.49 -14.66
N LYS A 18 0.03 -5.54 -14.54
CA LYS A 18 1.27 -5.72 -13.81
C LYS A 18 1.05 -5.52 -12.31
N PRO A 19 1.68 -6.33 -11.46
CA PRO A 19 1.52 -6.19 -10.03
C PRO A 19 2.15 -4.91 -9.50
N ILE A 20 1.55 -4.37 -8.45
CA ILE A 20 1.95 -3.15 -7.74
C ILE A 20 2.04 -3.49 -6.27
N VAL A 21 3.22 -3.27 -5.69
CA VAL A 21 3.47 -3.43 -4.27
C VAL A 21 3.37 -2.07 -3.59
N ILE A 22 2.54 -1.97 -2.55
CA ILE A 22 2.34 -0.74 -1.77
C ILE A 22 2.93 -0.93 -0.37
N ALA A 23 3.93 -0.11 -0.06
CA ALA A 23 4.46 0.08 1.28
C ALA A 23 3.77 1.32 1.90
N LEU A 24 2.79 1.09 2.77
CA LEU A 24 1.94 2.15 3.32
C LEU A 24 2.51 2.70 4.63
N ALA A 25 2.63 4.02 4.72
CA ALA A 25 3.02 4.71 5.96
C ALA A 25 2.14 5.95 6.11
N THR A 26 1.11 5.85 6.96
CA THR A 26 0.18 6.97 7.20
C THR A 26 -0.39 6.92 8.61
N ASN A 27 -0.62 8.10 9.17
CA ASN A 27 -1.17 8.29 10.50
C ASN A 27 -2.71 8.13 10.58
N ASP A 28 -3.38 8.02 9.44
CA ASP A 28 -4.84 7.89 9.32
C ASP A 28 -5.26 6.59 8.61
N ALA A 29 -4.43 5.56 8.71
CA ALA A 29 -4.63 4.30 8.01
C ALA A 29 -5.92 3.57 8.43
N LEU A 30 -6.29 3.64 9.72
CA LEU A 30 -7.54 3.06 10.26
C LEU A 30 -8.69 4.08 10.39
N GLY A 31 -8.48 5.33 9.96
CA GLY A 31 -9.50 6.38 9.97
C GLY A 31 -10.17 6.54 8.60
N ALA A 32 -10.21 7.77 8.08
CA ALA A 32 -10.87 8.06 6.81
C ALA A 32 -10.19 7.38 5.61
N THR A 33 -8.90 7.09 5.72
CA THR A 33 -8.14 6.46 4.64
C THR A 33 -8.39 4.95 4.54
N PHE A 34 -8.98 4.33 5.57
CA PHE A 34 -9.17 2.87 5.62
C PHE A 34 -10.03 2.33 4.47
N GLU A 35 -11.11 3.03 4.11
CA GLU A 35 -11.98 2.64 3.01
C GLU A 35 -11.22 2.57 1.68
N ASN A 36 -10.31 3.53 1.44
CA ASN A 36 -9.47 3.54 0.24
C ASN A 36 -8.48 2.36 0.24
N ILE A 37 -7.89 2.04 1.39
CA ILE A 37 -6.96 0.90 1.53
C ILE A 37 -7.69 -0.41 1.29
N ALA A 38 -8.87 -0.59 1.90
CA ALA A 38 -9.72 -1.77 1.69
C ALA A 38 -10.16 -1.90 0.23
N ALA A 39 -10.55 -0.79 -0.41
CA ALA A 39 -10.90 -0.77 -1.82
C ALA A 39 -9.73 -1.16 -2.73
N LEU A 40 -8.51 -0.72 -2.41
CA LEU A 40 -7.29 -1.13 -3.13
C LEU A 40 -6.98 -2.61 -2.92
N ARG A 41 -7.13 -3.13 -1.70
CA ARG A 41 -6.90 -4.56 -1.41
C ARG A 41 -7.86 -5.48 -2.16
N ASN A 42 -9.10 -5.04 -2.39
CA ASN A 42 -10.09 -5.79 -3.16
C ASN A 42 -9.85 -5.74 -4.68
N ARG A 43 -8.98 -4.85 -5.17
CA ARG A 43 -8.65 -4.75 -6.60
C ARG A 43 -7.53 -5.73 -6.97
N LYS A 44 -7.55 -6.18 -8.22
CA LYS A 44 -6.49 -7.01 -8.79
C LYS A 44 -5.19 -6.21 -8.88
N CYS A 45 -4.07 -6.93 -8.92
CA CYS A 45 -2.71 -6.41 -9.06
C CYS A 45 -2.15 -5.62 -7.87
N PHE A 46 -2.94 -5.32 -6.82
CA PHE A 46 -2.43 -4.63 -5.64
C PHE A 46 -2.04 -5.61 -4.53
N THR A 47 -0.79 -5.52 -4.10
CA THR A 47 -0.27 -6.25 -2.94
C THR A 47 0.27 -5.25 -1.92
N PHE A 48 -0.06 -5.46 -0.66
CA PHE A 48 0.44 -4.64 0.44
C PHE A 48 1.58 -5.36 1.13
N VAL A 49 2.61 -4.60 1.48
CA VAL A 49 3.64 -5.04 2.42
C VAL A 49 2.99 -5.21 3.79
N PRO A 50 3.37 -6.21 4.60
CA PRO A 50 2.91 -6.35 5.98
C PRO A 50 2.98 -5.02 6.73
N MET A 51 1.92 -4.66 7.45
CA MET A 51 1.80 -3.39 8.15
C MET A 51 1.32 -3.60 9.58
N SER A 52 1.79 -2.76 10.49
CA SER A 52 1.47 -2.78 11.90
C SER A 52 1.23 -1.36 12.43
N PRO A 53 0.49 -1.22 13.55
CA PRO A 53 0.39 0.05 14.25
C PRO A 53 1.77 0.49 14.77
N ASP A 54 2.11 1.76 14.57
CA ASP A 54 3.37 2.36 15.06
C ASP A 54 3.27 2.71 16.56
N ASP A 55 2.31 3.57 16.91
CA ASP A 55 2.04 4.00 18.29
C ASP A 55 0.53 3.95 18.55
N PRO A 56 -0.01 2.81 19.02
CA PRO A 56 -1.44 2.64 19.21
C PRO A 56 -2.01 3.55 20.33
N GLU A 57 -1.18 4.02 21.27
CA GLU A 57 -1.63 4.88 22.36
C GLU A 57 -1.73 6.34 21.94
N LYS A 58 -0.72 6.88 21.24
CA LYS A 58 -0.71 8.29 20.82
C LYS A 58 -1.32 8.51 19.45
N LYS A 59 -1.31 7.49 18.58
CA LYS A 59 -1.79 7.56 17.19
C LYS A 59 -2.59 6.30 16.84
N PRO A 60 -3.81 6.14 17.40
CA PRO A 60 -4.61 4.92 17.24
C PRO A 60 -4.92 4.57 15.78
N ASN A 61 -4.96 5.57 14.89
CA ASN A 61 -5.24 5.35 13.47
C ASN A 61 -3.99 5.16 12.61
N SER A 62 -2.79 5.23 13.18
CA SER A 62 -1.53 5.18 12.44
C SER A 62 -1.11 3.75 12.15
N MET A 63 -0.78 3.46 10.90
CA MET A 63 -0.13 2.21 10.50
C MET A 63 1.07 2.50 9.63
N ILE A 64 2.11 1.68 9.84
CA ILE A 64 3.35 1.72 9.08
C ILE A 64 3.65 0.33 8.56
N CYS A 65 4.12 0.24 7.32
CA CYS A 65 4.60 -1.00 6.76
C CYS A 65 5.93 -1.40 7.39
N ASP A 66 6.16 -2.71 7.50
CA ASP A 66 7.48 -3.23 7.80
C ASP A 66 8.39 -3.04 6.58
N PHE A 67 9.26 -2.02 6.64
CA PHE A 67 10.21 -1.72 5.57
C PHE A 67 11.20 -2.85 5.32
N THR A 68 11.44 -3.73 6.30
CA THR A 68 12.34 -4.87 6.12
C THR A 68 11.73 -5.93 5.22
N SER A 69 10.40 -6.09 5.26
CA SER A 69 9.64 -7.05 4.43
C SER A 69 9.36 -6.57 3.01
N VAL A 70 9.76 -5.35 2.63
CA VAL A 70 9.49 -4.79 1.29
C VAL A 70 10.14 -5.64 0.20
N LYS A 71 11.40 -6.04 0.41
CA LYS A 71 12.15 -6.85 -0.57
C LYS A 71 11.53 -8.23 -0.73
N GLU A 72 11.23 -8.89 0.38
CA GLU A 72 10.57 -10.20 0.39
C GLU A 72 9.18 -10.16 -0.28
N THR A 73 8.41 -9.10 -0.03
CA THR A 73 7.10 -8.90 -0.66
C THR A 73 7.25 -8.69 -2.16
N ALA A 74 8.24 -7.90 -2.59
CA ALA A 74 8.53 -7.70 -4.00
C ALA A 74 8.93 -9.01 -4.68
N ASP A 75 9.85 -9.77 -4.08
CA ASP A 75 10.31 -11.05 -4.63
C ASP A 75 9.15 -12.05 -4.77
N THR A 76 8.25 -12.11 -3.78
CA THR A 76 7.05 -12.98 -3.83
C THR A 76 6.06 -12.59 -4.94
N VAL A 77 5.95 -11.30 -5.22
CA VAL A 77 4.96 -10.76 -6.17
C VAL A 77 5.47 -10.75 -7.61
N PHE A 78 6.79 -10.62 -7.80
CA PHE A 78 7.43 -10.57 -9.10
C PHE A 78 8.05 -11.91 -9.55
N ALA A 79 7.99 -12.95 -8.71
CA ALA A 79 8.31 -14.33 -9.07
C ALA A 79 7.32 -14.91 -10.09
#